data_AF-A0A448MP63-F1
#
_entry.id   AF-A0A448MP63-F1
#
_cell.length_a   1.000
_cell.length_b   1.000
_cell.length_c   1.000
_cell.angle_alpha   90.00
_cell.angle_beta   90.00
_cell.angle_gamma   90.00
#
_symmetry.space_group_name_H-M   'P 1'
#
loop_
_entity.id
_entity.type
_entity.pdbx_description
1 polymer ?
#
loop_
_entity_poly.entity_id
_entity_poly.type
_entity_poly.pdbx_seq_one_letter_code
_entity_poly.pdbx_strand_id
1 'polypeptide(L)'
;MPRPSDDELANMQQITGCEAQMWFQIRPQNDRTFQFNAFSEARIMNGLLWILLEKINGKTAEELSEFDLTAFLPNSVLHND
;
A
#
# COMPACT_ATOMS: atom_id res chain seq x y z
N MET A 1 -11.14 3.82 -2.52
CA MET A 1 -10.61 2.80 -3.44
C MET A 1 -11.71 1.77 -3.68
N PRO A 2 -11.97 1.34 -4.93
CA PRO A 2 -12.92 0.24 -5.18
C PRO A 2 -12.38 -1.06 -4.59
N ARG A 3 -13.27 -1.95 -4.13
CA ARG A 3 -12.89 -3.30 -3.70
C ARG A 3 -12.51 -4.13 -4.95
N PRO A 4 -11.33 -4.79 -4.97
CA PRO A 4 -11.00 -5.76 -6.01
C PRO A 4 -11.93 -6.98 -5.94
N SER A 5 -12.09 -7.66 -7.06
CA SER A 5 -12.76 -8.97 -7.10
C SER A 5 -12.01 -10.01 -6.25
N ASP A 6 -12.70 -11.09 -5.89
CA ASP A 6 -12.09 -12.15 -5.09
C ASP A 6 -10.94 -12.84 -5.85
N ASP A 7 -11.04 -12.99 -7.17
CA ASP A 7 -9.96 -13.50 -8.02
C ASP A 7 -8.75 -12.56 -8.02
N GLU A 8 -8.96 -11.25 -8.05
CA GLU A 8 -7.86 -10.28 -7.93
C GLU A 8 -7.20 -10.37 -6.55
N LEU A 9 -7.99 -10.43 -5.46
CA LEU A 9 -7.47 -10.57 -4.10
C LEU A 9 -6.68 -11.86 -3.91
N ALA A 10 -7.11 -12.97 -4.51
CA ALA A 10 -6.39 -14.25 -4.47
C ALA A 10 -5.00 -14.18 -5.12
N ASN A 11 -4.79 -13.24 -6.04
CA ASN A 11 -3.51 -12.98 -6.71
C ASN A 11 -2.69 -11.86 -6.05
N MET A 12 -3.15 -11.31 -4.93
CA MET A 12 -2.41 -10.33 -4.12
C MET A 12 -1.83 -11.01 -2.88
N GLN A 13 -0.73 -10.47 -2.36
CA GLN A 13 -0.18 -10.94 -1.10
C GLN A 13 -1.04 -10.43 0.05
N GLN A 14 -1.61 -11.34 0.83
CA GLN A 14 -2.29 -10.97 2.07
C GLN A 14 -1.26 -10.58 3.15
N ILE A 15 -1.44 -9.42 3.75
CA ILE A 15 -0.67 -8.95 4.90
C ILE A 15 -1.35 -9.50 6.15
N THR A 16 -0.58 -10.21 6.97
CA THR A 16 -1.03 -10.79 8.24
C THR A 16 -0.52 -9.96 9.41
N GLY A 17 -1.18 -10.05 10.58
CA GLY A 17 -0.78 -9.33 11.79
C GLY A 17 -1.40 -7.94 11.98
N CYS A 18 -2.26 -7.49 11.06
CA CYS A 18 -3.14 -6.34 11.24
C CYS A 18 -4.50 -6.78 11.79
N GLU A 19 -5.15 -5.95 12.60
CA GLU A 19 -6.53 -6.20 13.09
C GLU A 19 -7.54 -6.30 11.94
N ALA A 20 -7.27 -5.58 10.85
CA ALA A 20 -8.03 -5.65 9.60
C ALA A 20 -7.26 -6.43 8.54
N GLN A 21 -7.97 -7.24 7.75
CA GLN A 21 -7.38 -7.89 6.58
C GLN A 21 -6.91 -6.85 5.57
N MET A 22 -5.73 -7.09 5.00
CA MET A 22 -5.11 -6.23 4.02
C MET A 22 -4.42 -7.08 2.95
N TRP A 23 -4.42 -6.59 1.72
CA TRP A 23 -3.73 -7.18 0.59
C TRP A 23 -2.85 -6.12 -0.06
N PHE A 24 -1.71 -6.56 -0.57
CA PHE A 24 -0.74 -5.72 -1.25
C PHE A 24 -0.15 -6.47 -2.44
N GLN A 25 0.10 -5.76 -3.53
CA GLN A 25 0.67 -6.31 -4.75
C GLN A 25 1.70 -5.34 -5.31
N ILE A 26 2.85 -5.90 -5.68
CA ILE A 26 3.96 -5.18 -6.31
C ILE A 26 4.02 -5.62 -7.77
N ARG A 27 4.08 -4.65 -8.69
CA ARG A 27 4.20 -4.90 -10.13
C ARG A 27 5.36 -4.08 -10.70
N PRO A 28 6.53 -4.72 -10.89
CA PRO A 28 7.62 -4.09 -11.65
C PRO A 28 7.15 -3.71 -13.05
N GLN A 29 7.59 -2.56 -13.55
CA GLN A 29 7.30 -2.05 -14.88
C GLN A 29 8.53 -2.15 -15.79
N ASN A 30 8.34 -2.04 -17.11
CA ASN A 30 9.42 -2.14 -18.10
C ASN A 30 10.40 -0.95 -18.06
N ASP A 31 10.02 0.16 -17.43
CA ASP A 31 10.81 1.38 -17.30
C ASP A 31 11.61 1.46 -15.98
N ARG A 32 11.73 0.33 -15.26
CA ARG A 32 12.39 0.21 -13.94
C ARG A 32 11.64 0.93 -12.81
N THR A 33 10.38 1.29 -13.02
CA THR A 33 9.50 1.77 -11.95
C THR A 33 8.66 0.63 -11.37
N PHE A 34 7.99 0.90 -10.25
CA PHE A 34 7.06 -0.03 -9.61
C PHE A 34 5.65 0.57 -9.57
N GLN A 35 4.67 -0.30 -9.81
CA GLN A 35 3.26 -0.05 -9.53
C GLN A 35 2.80 -0.92 -8.38
N PHE A 36 1.96 -0.35 -7.53
CA PHE A 36 1.45 -0.96 -6.33
C PHE A 36 -0.08 -0.91 -6.32
N ASN A 37 -0.68 -2.02 -5.90
CA ASN A 37 -2.08 -2.07 -5.52
C ASN A 37 -2.17 -2.51 -4.06
N ALA A 38 -3.10 -1.92 -3.32
CA ALA A 38 -3.38 -2.33 -1.96
C ALA A 38 -4.88 -2.24 -1.68
N PHE A 39 -5.37 -3.02 -0.73
CA PHE A 39 -6.75 -2.96 -0.28
C PHE A 39 -6.84 -3.45 1.17
N SER A 40 -7.76 -2.91 1.95
CA SER A 40 -8.11 -3.42 3.28
C SER A 40 -9.61 -3.46 3.47
N GLU A 41 -10.11 -4.40 4.26
CA GLU A 41 -11.51 -4.40 4.70
C GLU A 41 -11.83 -3.22 5.65
N ALA A 42 -10.81 -2.63 6.30
CA ALA A 42 -10.99 -1.43 7.11
C ALA A 42 -10.99 -0.16 6.24
N ARG A 43 -12.08 0.60 6.30
CA ARG A 43 -12.25 1.86 5.55
C ARG A 43 -11.17 2.90 5.85
N ILE A 44 -10.76 3.03 7.12
CA ILE A 44 -9.67 3.94 7.52
C ILE A 44 -8.35 3.54 6.86
N MET A 45 -8.04 2.25 6.85
CA MET A 45 -6.82 1.74 6.22
C MET A 45 -6.81 2.02 4.72
N ASN A 46 -7.95 1.90 4.04
CA ASN A 46 -8.05 2.28 2.63
C ASN A 46 -7.74 3.77 2.37
N GLY A 47 -7.99 4.66 3.33
CA GLY A 47 -7.58 6.07 3.24
C GLY A 47 -6.06 6.23 3.29
N LEU A 48 -5.41 5.59 4.27
CA LEU A 48 -3.96 5.62 4.42
C LEU A 48 -3.24 4.96 3.23
N LEU A 49 -3.75 3.82 2.78
CA LEU A 49 -3.25 3.13 1.60
C LEU A 49 -3.35 4.01 0.35
N TRP A 50 -4.46 4.73 0.16
CA TRP A 50 -4.59 5.63 -0.99
C TRP A 50 -3.51 6.72 -1.00
N ILE A 51 -3.28 7.36 0.15
CA ILE A 51 -2.24 8.39 0.33
C ILE A 51 -0.84 7.82 0.07
N LEU A 52 -0.56 6.62 0.61
CA LEU A 52 0.72 5.95 0.40
C LEU A 52 0.95 5.59 -1.07
N LEU A 53 -0.05 4.97 -1.72
CA LEU A 53 0.03 4.55 -3.12
C LEU A 53 0.24 5.73 -4.06
N GLU A 54 -0.40 6.88 -3.81
CA GLU A 54 -0.17 8.11 -4.55
C GLU A 54 1.31 8.54 -4.50
N LYS A 55 1.98 8.30 -3.37
CA LYS A 55 3.38 8.69 -3.16
C LYS A 55 4.40 7.72 -3.77
N ILE A 56 4.12 6.42 -3.73
CA ILE A 56 5.10 5.38 -4.09
C ILE A 56 4.93 4.82 -5.52
N ASN A 57 3.77 5.01 -6.15
CA ASN A 57 3.55 4.53 -7.52
C ASN A 57 4.43 5.26 -8.54
N GLY A 58 4.92 4.52 -9.53
CA GLY A 58 5.79 5.05 -10.59
C GLY A 58 7.21 5.39 -10.12
N LYS A 59 7.60 4.97 -8.92
CA LYS A 59 8.95 5.19 -8.38
C LYS A 59 9.89 4.06 -8.75
N THR A 60 11.15 4.42 -8.96
CA THR A 60 12.26 3.48 -9.12
C THR A 60 12.66 2.86 -7.78
N ALA A 61 13.46 1.78 -7.81
CA ALA A 61 13.97 1.16 -6.59
C ALA A 61 14.80 2.15 -5.74
N GLU A 62 15.56 3.03 -6.38
CA GLU A 62 16.40 4.04 -5.72
C GLU A 62 15.52 5.06 -4.98
N GLU A 63 14.55 5.67 -5.66
CA GLU A 63 13.61 6.61 -5.03
C GLU A 63 12.79 5.98 -3.89
N LEU A 64 12.43 4.69 -4.02
CA LEU A 64 11.72 3.96 -2.96
C LEU A 64 12.63 3.67 -1.76
N SER A 65 13.93 3.46 -1.98
CA SER A 65 14.88 3.23 -0.89
C SER A 65 15.17 4.50 -0.07
N GLU A 66 15.03 5.67 -0.68
CA GLU A 66 15.18 6.98 -0.03
C GLU A 66 13.88 7.47 0.63
N PHE A 67 12.76 6.79 0.40
CA PHE A 67 11.47 7.19 0.94
C PHE A 67 11.34 6.86 2.43
N ASP A 68 11.32 7.90 3.26
CA ASP A 68 11.04 7.77 4.69
C ASP A 68 9.53 7.70 4.97
N LEU A 69 9.04 6.49 5.16
CA LEU A 69 7.64 6.22 5.49
C LEU A 69 7.22 6.84 6.83
N THR A 70 8.12 6.89 7.83
CA THR A 70 7.81 7.39 9.17
C THR A 70 7.68 8.91 9.17
N ALA A 71 8.50 9.60 8.39
CA ALA A 71 8.37 11.04 8.17
C ALA A 71 7.10 11.38 7.36
N PHE A 72 6.72 10.52 6.41
CA PHE A 72 5.55 10.75 5.55
C PHE A 72 4.22 10.48 6.26
N LEU A 73 4.12 9.38 7.01
CA LEU A 73 2.98 9.03 7.87
C LEU A 73 3.43 9.15 9.34
N PRO A 74 3.39 10.37 9.92
CA PRO A 74 3.88 10.59 11.27
C PRO A 74 3.11 9.73 12.27
N ASN A 75 3.79 9.34 13.36
CA ASN A 75 3.27 8.41 14.38
C ASN A 75 1.89 8.79 14.94
N SER A 76 1.50 10.06 14.92
CA SER A 76 0.16 10.54 15.29
C SER A 76 -0.98 10.00 14.39
N VAL A 77 -0.65 9.49 13.21
CA VAL A 77 -1.57 8.85 12.26
C VAL A 77 -1.57 7.32 12.42
N LEU A 78 -0.53 6.75 13.05
CA LEU A 78 -0.33 5.30 13.20
C LEU A 78 -0.70 4.77 14.59
N HIS A 79 -1.07 5.63 15.53
CA HIS A 79 -1.62 5.26 16.84
C HIS A 79 -3.07 5.72 16.96
N ASN A 80 -4.00 4.75 17.01
CA ASN A 80 -5.31 4.94 17.62
C ASN A 80 -5.16 4.58 19.10
N ASP A 81 -5.18 5.57 19.97
CA ASP A 81 -5.66 5.37 21.34
C ASP A 81 -7.19 5.24 21.34
#